data_AF-A0A318AIQ6-F1
#
_entry.id   AF-A0A318AIQ6-F1
#
_cell.length_a   1.000
_cell.length_b   1.000
_cell.length_c   1.000
_cell.angle_alpha   90.00
_cell.angle_beta   90.00
_cell.angle_gamma   90.00
#
_symmetry.space_group_name_H-M   'P 1'
#
loop_
_entity.id
_entity.type
_entity.pdbx_description
1 polymer ?
#
loop_
_entity_poly.entity_id
_entity_poly.type
_entity_poly.pdbx_seq_one_letter_code
_entity_poly.pdbx_strand_id
1 'polypeptide(L)' 'PAPPTSSSRPAVQAPAPVDARLQRCQALGAAGAQDPECLQAWEAARTRFLGRARADR' A
#
# COMPACT_ATOMS: atom_id res chain seq x y z
N PRO A 1 5.90 43.71 -4.12
CA PRO A 1 6.11 42.46 -4.89
C PRO A 1 5.73 41.27 -4.00
N ALA A 2 4.80 40.41 -4.42
CA ALA A 2 4.35 39.25 -3.64
C ALA A 2 5.30 38.06 -3.85
N PRO A 3 5.56 37.22 -2.83
CA PRO A 3 6.45 36.07 -2.97
C PRO A 3 5.79 34.97 -3.82
N PRO A 4 6.55 34.26 -4.68
CA PRO A 4 6.02 33.13 -5.42
C PRO A 4 5.69 31.98 -4.47
N THR A 5 4.46 31.48 -4.54
CA THR A 5 4.04 30.26 -3.86
C THR A 5 4.67 29.05 -4.57
N SER A 6 5.81 28.59 -4.06
CA SER A 6 6.45 27.35 -4.51
C SER A 6 5.57 26.16 -4.12
N SER A 7 4.74 25.69 -5.06
CA SER A 7 4.01 24.44 -4.92
C SER A 7 4.98 23.27 -5.06
N SER A 8 5.60 22.86 -3.93
CA SER A 8 6.46 21.69 -3.88
C SER A 8 5.63 20.45 -4.21
N ARG A 9 5.81 19.89 -5.42
CA ARG A 9 5.17 18.62 -5.78
C ARG A 9 5.76 17.53 -4.87
N PRO A 10 4.92 16.72 -4.19
CA PRO A 10 5.44 15.58 -3.45
C PRO A 10 6.28 14.73 -4.40
N ALA A 11 7.54 14.49 -4.05
CA ALA A 11 8.35 13.54 -4.79
C ALA A 11 7.62 12.20 -4.79
N VAL A 12 7.37 11.63 -5.98
CA VAL A 12 6.82 10.29 -6.13
C VAL A 12 7.81 9.34 -5.42
N GLN A 13 7.42 8.89 -4.23
CA GLN A 13 8.16 7.84 -3.54
C GLN A 13 7.97 6.55 -4.33
N ALA A 14 9.06 5.82 -4.54
CA ALA A 14 8.99 4.51 -5.18
C ALA A 14 7.96 3.64 -4.45
N PRO A 15 7.11 2.88 -5.18
CA PRO A 15 6.13 2.01 -4.56
C PRO A 15 6.88 1.06 -3.60
N ALA A 16 6.36 0.95 -2.38
CA ALA A 16 6.93 0.03 -1.41
C ALA A 16 6.95 -1.39 -2.01
N PRO A 17 8.02 -2.17 -1.77
CA PRO A 17 8.09 -3.53 -2.29
C PRO A 17 6.86 -4.32 -1.82
N VAL A 18 6.18 -4.96 -2.78
CA VAL A 18 5.01 -5.79 -2.50
C VAL A 18 5.44 -7.10 -1.84
N ASP A 19 4.69 -7.57 -0.84
CA ASP A 19 4.96 -8.86 -0.22
C ASP A 19 4.75 -10.00 -1.22
N ALA A 20 5.73 -10.90 -1.36
CA ALA A 20 5.67 -12.01 -2.32
C ALA A 20 4.47 -12.96 -2.08
N ARG A 21 4.05 -13.11 -0.82
CA ARG A 21 2.84 -13.85 -0.43
C ARG A 21 1.59 -13.17 -0.98
N LEU A 22 1.49 -11.85 -0.84
CA LEU A 22 0.36 -11.07 -1.35
C LEU A 22 0.29 -11.15 -2.88
N GLN A 23 1.43 -11.05 -3.56
CA GLN A 23 1.52 -11.18 -5.02
C GLN A 23 1.05 -12.56 -5.51
N ARG A 24 1.35 -13.61 -4.75
CA ARG A 24 0.88 -14.97 -5.05
C ARG A 24 -0.63 -15.09 -4.89
N CYS A 25 -1.17 -14.56 -3.78
CA CYS A 25 -2.60 -14.53 -3.50
C CYS A 25 -3.39 -13.69 -4.52
N GLN A 26 -2.81 -12.61 -5.03
CA GLN A 26 -3.39 -11.81 -6.09
C GLN A 26 -3.47 -12.60 -7.41
N ALA A 27 -2.43 -13.38 -7.74
CA ALA A 27 -2.41 -14.22 -8.94
C ALA A 27 -3.47 -15.34 -8.90
N LEU A 28 -3.87 -15.79 -7.70
CA LEU A 28 -4.94 -16.77 -7.51
C LEU A 28 -6.35 -16.17 -7.72
N GLY A 29 -6.49 -14.84 -7.66
CA GLY A 29 -7.76 -14.16 -7.83
C GLY A 29 -8.82 -14.61 -6.82
N ALA A 30 -10.00 -15.02 -7.31
CA ALA A 30 -11.11 -15.46 -6.47
C ALA A 30 -10.78 -16.68 -5.60
N ALA A 31 -9.93 -17.60 -6.09
CA ALA A 31 -9.49 -18.77 -5.31
C ALA A 31 -8.67 -18.35 -4.08
N GLY A 32 -7.88 -17.28 -4.20
CA GLY A 32 -7.12 -16.70 -3.08
C GLY A 32 -8.01 -15.97 -2.07
N ALA A 33 -9.23 -15.58 -2.44
CA ALA A 33 -10.15 -14.88 -1.54
C ALA A 33 -10.83 -15.81 -0.51
N GLN A 34 -10.77 -17.12 -0.73
CA GLN A 34 -11.33 -18.15 0.15
C GLN A 34 -10.24 -18.84 0.98
N ASP A 35 -8.97 -18.58 0.67
CA ASP A 35 -7.83 -19.20 1.34
C ASP A 35 -7.44 -18.42 2.62
N PRO A 36 -7.33 -19.10 3.77
CA PRO A 36 -7.04 -18.44 5.04
C PRO A 36 -5.64 -17.83 5.12
N GLU A 37 -4.63 -18.39 4.42
CA GLU A 37 -3.28 -17.79 4.37
C GLU A 37 -3.33 -16.48 3.59
N CYS A 38 -4.07 -16.47 2.48
CA CYS A 38 -4.23 -15.28 1.65
C CYS A 38 -5.04 -14.19 2.34
N LEU A 39 -6.08 -14.52 3.09
CA LEU A 39 -6.84 -13.55 3.89
C LEU A 39 -5.94 -12.84 4.92
N GLN A 40 -5.06 -13.58 5.60
CA GLN A 40 -4.11 -12.98 6.53
C GLN A 40 -3.08 -12.08 5.84
N ALA A 41 -2.62 -12.45 4.64
CA ALA A 41 -1.73 -11.59 3.85
C ALA A 41 -2.40 -10.26 3.48
N TRP A 42 -3.68 -10.28 3.12
CA TRP A 42 -4.45 -9.09 2.79
C TRP A 42 -4.69 -8.19 4.00
N GLU A 43 -5.02 -8.75 5.17
CA GLU A 43 -5.14 -8.01 6.45
C GLU A 43 -3.83 -7.29 6.81
N ALA A 44 -2.70 -7.99 6.72
CA ALA A 44 -1.37 -7.42 6.98
C ALA A 44 -1.02 -6.29 6.00
N ALA A 45 -1.27 -6.48 4.70
CA ALA A 45 -1.03 -5.48 3.68
C ALA A 45 -1.91 -4.23 3.87
N ARG A 46 -3.19 -4.44 4.19
CA ARG A 46 -4.15 -3.38 4.50
C ARG A 46 -3.71 -2.58 5.73
N THR A 47 -3.28 -3.27 6.79
CA THR A 47 -2.80 -2.63 8.01
C THR A 47 -1.54 -1.79 7.75
N ARG A 48 -0.61 -2.27 6.92
CA ARG A 48 0.58 -1.49 6.54
C ARG A 48 0.20 -0.23 5.75
N PHE A 49 -0.72 -0.37 4.79
CA PHE A 49 -1.15 0.74 3.96
C PHE A 49 -1.90 1.81 4.79
N LEU A 50 -2.88 1.39 5.59
CA LEU A 50 -3.67 2.29 6.43
C LEU A 50 -2.92 2.79 7.66
N GLY A 51 -2.02 1.98 8.22
CA GLY A 51 -1.15 2.33 9.34
C GLY A 51 -0.10 3.37 8.95
N ARG A 52 0.45 3.29 7.73
CA ARG A 52 1.35 4.32 7.20
C ARG A 52 0.63 5.66 7.00
N ALA A 53 -0.67 5.64 6.66
CA ALA A 53 -1.48 6.85 6.51
C ALA A 53 -1.81 7.56 7.85
N ARG A 54 -1.73 6.86 8.99
CA ARG A 54 -1.87 7.48 10.33
C ARG A 54 -0.57 8.06 10.87
N ALA A 55 0.58 7.58 10.41
CA ALA A 55 1.89 8.12 10.78
C ALA A 55 2.26 9.41 10.03
N ASP A 56 1.54 9.72 8.95
CA ASP A 56 1.71 10.92 8.11
C ASP A 56 0.72 12.05 8.47
N ARG A 57 -0.16 11.85 9.46
CA ARG A 57 -1.11 12.86 9.95
C ARG A 57 -0.64 13.46 11.26
#